data_AF-A0A812PI33-F1
#
_entry.id   AF-A0A812PI33-F1
#
_cell.length_a   1.000
_cell.length_b   1.000
_cell.length_c   1.000
_cell.angle_alpha   90.00
_cell.angle_beta   90.00
_cell.angle_gamma   90.00
#
_symmetry.space_group_name_H-M   'P 1'
#
loop_
_entity.id
_entity.type
_entity.pdbx_description
1 polymer ?
#
loop_
_entity_poly.entity_id
_entity_poly.type
_entity_poly.pdbx_seq_one_letter_code
_entity_poly.pdbx_strand_id
1 'polypeptide(L)'
;MALSVLPSQTELASLDSVEKVRLWVGVDSAVWTRLSNAMGTFPNVRTLASLPLSSLRAGMPAVRIATTGNPPQRELTPVEIIHVALMWRVARQAFGIQDVDPLAPPSAGDGAAATPAVLASPGRMKVKANAVIDQMDESEIDILNQSELDEAYQNHVALTGWDPPAEAEPTPEQIAALKTKVVIRGEAPYADFSVLTPYGRRMQKQMKARSWILQADGTFKALDVPGPPTFDAWKACFRVYKAALFMLKHPGKPASTTSPAVSPKLVVTPAALEEYFELVSKLNDEFPETWHLLLQAEDRCRAEMFERFRRELTRAAAEGKMPMGLTFNGEAPWSGVFQYAARNERFWNEACPWKGLKRLQCQSKHSRRSKNLENVSAALAKTPGVPSPPGQGTSKFAEKRRRKRQEAERAQEEQAKKQRVQPNASKLHPKKSGDMYITTAEGIEICFLFSRGRLGACPEPCKNCRAHVCQFCLGAHANFQCTQAPSKTTGKGGGKVSAK
;
A
#
# COMPACT_ATOMS: atom_id res chain seq x y z
N MET A 1 11.58 59.93 16.03
CA MET A 1 10.89 59.76 14.73
C MET A 1 11.38 58.46 14.13
N ALA A 2 10.51 57.48 13.90
CA ALA A 2 10.92 56.24 13.25
C ALA A 2 11.13 56.53 11.76
N LEU A 3 12.30 56.17 11.21
CA LEU A 3 12.55 56.25 9.78
C LEU A 3 11.78 55.12 9.10
N SER A 4 10.79 55.47 8.27
CA SER A 4 10.03 54.51 7.47
C SER A 4 10.67 54.35 6.09
N VAL A 5 10.75 53.12 5.61
CA VAL A 5 11.24 52.79 4.26
C VAL A 5 10.18 53.11 3.18
N LEU A 6 8.90 53.15 3.57
CA LEU A 6 7.77 53.45 2.69
C LEU A 6 7.29 54.91 2.87
N PRO A 7 6.78 55.54 1.80
CA PRO A 7 6.29 56.92 1.83
C PRO A 7 5.09 57.07 2.78
N SER A 8 5.00 58.25 3.38
CA SER A 8 3.85 58.68 4.16
C SER A 8 2.62 58.93 3.26
N GLN A 9 1.42 58.94 3.87
CA GLN A 9 0.17 59.16 3.13
C GLN A 9 0.14 60.51 2.39
N THR A 10 0.79 61.53 2.94
CA THR A 10 0.94 62.86 2.33
C THR A 10 1.89 62.85 1.13
N GLU A 11 2.95 62.05 1.16
CA GLU A 11 3.89 61.92 0.05
C GLU A 11 3.28 61.13 -1.11
N LEU A 12 2.52 60.06 -0.81
CA LEU A 12 1.82 59.25 -1.81
C LEU A 12 0.85 60.10 -2.66
N ALA A 13 0.19 61.09 -2.08
CA ALA A 13 -0.72 61.97 -2.82
C ALA A 13 -0.01 62.82 -3.90
N SER A 14 1.30 63.03 -3.78
CA SER A 14 2.10 63.75 -4.78
C SER A 14 2.72 62.86 -5.86
N LEU A 15 2.67 61.53 -5.68
CA LEU A 15 3.24 60.51 -6.57
C LEU A 15 2.19 59.99 -7.59
N ASP A 16 1.76 60.87 -8.49
CA ASP A 16 0.73 60.58 -9.52
C ASP A 16 1.29 59.96 -10.82
N SER A 17 2.60 60.05 -11.06
CA SER A 17 3.25 59.60 -12.30
C SER A 17 4.41 58.65 -12.03
N VAL A 18 4.70 57.77 -13.00
CA VAL A 18 5.81 56.79 -12.90
C VAL A 18 7.15 57.51 -12.77
N GLU A 19 7.31 58.67 -13.40
CA GLU A 19 8.53 59.50 -13.29
C GLU A 19 8.71 60.09 -11.90
N LYS A 20 7.63 60.56 -11.25
CA LYS A 20 7.70 61.06 -9.87
C LYS A 20 8.05 59.94 -8.88
N VAL A 21 7.49 58.73 -9.08
CA VAL A 21 7.86 57.55 -8.27
C VAL A 21 9.34 57.19 -8.49
N ARG A 22 9.82 57.21 -9.75
CA ARG A 22 11.24 56.96 -10.09
C ARG A 22 12.18 57.94 -9.37
N LEU A 23 11.85 59.23 -9.41
CA LEU A 23 12.65 60.29 -8.77
C LEU A 23 12.66 60.18 -7.25
N TRP A 24 11.53 59.79 -6.64
CA TRP A 24 11.44 59.60 -5.20
C TRP A 24 12.32 58.43 -4.71
N VAL A 25 12.37 57.32 -5.46
CA VAL A 25 13.20 56.16 -5.11
C VAL A 25 14.68 56.35 -5.47
N GLY A 26 15.00 57.23 -6.42
CA GLY A 26 16.38 57.48 -6.86
C GLY A 26 16.88 56.50 -7.92
N VAL A 27 16.00 55.94 -8.76
CA VAL A 27 16.41 55.08 -9.89
C VAL A 27 16.91 55.94 -11.05
N ASP A 28 18.11 55.64 -11.55
CA ASP A 28 18.66 56.32 -12.73
C ASP A 28 17.82 56.04 -14.00
N SER A 29 17.73 57.06 -14.86
CA SER A 29 16.93 57.05 -16.09
C SER A 29 17.39 55.96 -17.07
N ALA A 30 18.70 55.69 -17.16
CA ALA A 30 19.25 54.64 -18.01
C ALA A 30 18.85 53.23 -17.53
N VAL A 31 18.89 53.00 -16.21
CA VAL A 31 18.47 51.75 -15.58
C VAL A 31 16.97 51.52 -15.78
N TRP A 32 16.16 52.56 -15.54
CA TRP A 32 14.72 52.50 -15.72
C TRP A 32 14.31 52.20 -17.16
N THR A 33 14.95 52.83 -18.14
CA THR A 33 14.65 52.60 -19.57
C THR A 33 14.91 51.15 -19.96
N ARG A 34 16.00 50.56 -19.47
CA ARG A 34 16.34 49.17 -19.76
C ARG A 34 15.38 48.19 -19.08
N LEU A 35 15.01 48.44 -17.82
CA LEU A 35 14.02 47.65 -17.11
C LEU A 35 12.64 47.73 -17.77
N SER A 36 12.19 48.93 -18.12
CA SER A 36 10.92 49.17 -18.79
C SER A 36 10.88 48.43 -20.13
N ASN A 37 11.94 48.52 -20.94
CA ASN A 37 12.02 47.80 -22.22
C ASN A 37 12.03 46.26 -22.04
N ALA A 38 12.72 45.74 -21.01
CA ALA A 38 12.76 44.30 -20.75
C ALA A 38 11.40 43.73 -20.34
N MET A 39 10.54 44.54 -19.73
CA MET A 39 9.24 44.13 -19.18
C MET A 39 8.04 44.54 -20.04
N GLY A 40 8.26 45.13 -21.23
CA GLY A 40 7.20 45.47 -22.18
C GLY A 40 6.65 46.90 -22.09
N THR A 41 7.39 47.82 -21.47
CA THR A 41 7.07 49.24 -21.23
C THR A 41 5.92 49.47 -20.24
N PHE A 42 6.13 50.32 -19.23
CA PHE A 42 5.11 50.67 -18.25
C PHE A 42 4.48 52.04 -18.55
N PRO A 43 3.24 52.11 -19.07
CA PRO A 43 2.61 53.39 -19.41
C PRO A 43 2.10 54.17 -18.18
N ASN A 44 1.70 53.48 -17.10
CA ASN A 44 1.06 54.11 -15.94
C ASN A 44 1.52 53.47 -14.62
N VAL A 45 1.33 54.17 -13.49
CA VAL A 45 1.60 53.63 -12.15
C VAL A 45 0.73 52.39 -11.86
N ARG A 46 -0.49 52.36 -12.42
CA ARG A 46 -1.40 51.20 -12.31
C ARG A 46 -0.79 49.92 -12.88
N THR A 47 -0.16 49.99 -14.06
CA THR A 47 0.47 48.82 -14.69
C THR A 47 1.65 48.30 -13.89
N LEU A 48 2.40 49.19 -13.25
CA LEU A 48 3.50 48.83 -12.35
C LEU A 48 2.98 48.17 -11.07
N ALA A 49 1.90 48.70 -10.49
CA ALA A 49 1.27 48.15 -9.29
C ALA A 49 0.65 46.76 -9.52
N SER A 50 0.09 46.51 -10.72
CA SER A 50 -0.51 45.23 -11.09
C SER A 50 0.51 44.15 -11.50
N LEU A 51 1.79 44.48 -11.59
CA LEU A 51 2.82 43.53 -12.02
C LEU A 51 2.94 42.37 -11.00
N PRO A 52 2.78 41.10 -11.44
CA PRO A 52 2.95 39.95 -10.55
C PRO A 52 4.36 39.88 -9.96
N LEU A 53 4.45 39.42 -8.71
CA LEU A 53 5.73 39.28 -8.02
C LEU A 53 6.68 38.30 -8.73
N SER A 54 6.14 37.23 -9.31
CA SER A 54 6.87 36.25 -10.11
C SER A 54 7.52 36.89 -11.33
N SER A 55 6.78 37.75 -12.04
CA SER A 55 7.28 38.50 -13.20
C SER A 55 8.36 39.51 -12.81
N LEU A 56 8.20 40.22 -11.69
CA LEU A 56 9.23 41.13 -11.19
C LEU A 56 10.52 40.37 -10.81
N ARG A 57 10.40 39.25 -10.09
CA ARG A 57 11.54 38.40 -9.69
C ARG A 57 12.27 37.77 -10.87
N ALA A 58 11.54 37.37 -11.91
CA ALA A 58 12.14 36.86 -13.15
C ALA A 58 12.75 37.98 -14.01
N GLY A 59 12.14 39.17 -13.99
CA GLY A 59 12.57 40.33 -14.78
C GLY A 59 13.87 40.96 -14.30
N MET A 60 14.06 41.11 -12.98
CA MET A 60 15.28 41.71 -12.40
C MET A 60 16.59 41.08 -12.89
N PRO A 61 16.80 39.74 -12.83
CA PRO A 61 18.02 39.11 -13.31
C PRO A 61 18.17 39.11 -14.84
N ALA A 62 17.10 39.36 -15.60
CA ALA A 62 17.14 39.39 -17.06
C ALA A 62 17.64 40.74 -17.63
N VAL A 63 17.66 41.80 -16.83
CA VAL A 63 18.11 43.13 -17.29
C VAL A 63 19.62 43.14 -17.51
N ARG A 64 20.04 43.69 -18.65
CA ARG A 64 21.45 43.90 -19.03
C ARG A 64 21.67 45.38 -19.32
N ILE A 65 22.60 46.02 -18.61
CA ILE A 65 22.96 47.43 -18.80
C ILE A 65 24.25 47.49 -19.63
N ALA A 66 24.23 48.25 -20.73
CA ALA A 66 25.43 48.45 -21.55
C ALA A 66 26.45 49.32 -20.80
N THR A 67 27.70 48.85 -20.72
CA THR A 67 28.82 49.57 -20.11
C THR A 67 29.94 49.78 -21.11
N THR A 68 30.71 50.86 -20.94
CA THR A 68 31.87 51.18 -21.80
C THR A 68 33.12 50.31 -21.53
N GLY A 69 33.07 49.43 -20.53
CA GLY A 69 34.15 48.50 -20.17
C GLY A 69 33.95 47.09 -20.76
N ASN A 70 34.95 46.22 -20.55
CA ASN A 70 34.88 44.79 -20.88
C ASN A 70 34.56 44.00 -19.60
N PRO A 71 33.44 43.27 -19.48
CA PRO A 71 32.44 42.95 -20.51
C PRO A 71 31.49 44.11 -20.87
N PRO A 72 30.96 44.14 -22.11
CA PRO A 72 30.13 45.23 -22.63
C PRO A 72 28.74 45.35 -21.97
N GLN A 73 28.36 44.38 -21.13
CA GLN A 73 27.09 44.36 -20.43
C GLN A 73 27.30 43.97 -18.97
N ARG A 74 26.68 44.71 -18.06
CA ARG A 74 26.61 44.41 -16.63
C ARG A 74 25.20 44.02 -16.20
N GLU A 75 25.12 43.22 -15.13
CA GLU A 75 23.87 42.94 -14.42
C GLU A 75 23.49 44.12 -13.51
N LEU A 76 22.26 44.09 -12.99
CA LEU A 76 21.81 45.05 -11.98
C LEU A 76 22.62 44.87 -10.70
N THR A 77 23.08 45.98 -10.14
CA THR A 77 23.72 45.99 -8.82
C THR A 77 22.69 45.70 -7.72
N PRO A 78 23.13 45.20 -6.55
CA PRO A 78 22.23 44.96 -5.42
C PRO A 78 21.42 46.21 -5.01
N VAL A 79 22.02 47.40 -5.12
CA VAL A 79 21.36 48.68 -4.80
C VAL A 79 20.27 49.00 -5.83
N GLU A 80 20.54 48.81 -7.12
CA GLU A 80 19.54 48.99 -8.18
C GLU A 80 18.37 48.00 -8.03
N ILE A 81 18.63 46.76 -7.60
CA ILE A 81 17.60 45.76 -7.30
C ILE A 81 16.69 46.24 -6.16
N ILE A 82 17.26 46.79 -5.09
CA ILE A 82 16.50 47.35 -3.96
C ILE A 82 15.64 48.53 -4.42
N HIS A 83 16.19 49.44 -5.24
CA HIS A 83 15.42 50.57 -5.77
C HIS A 83 14.25 50.11 -6.66
N VAL A 84 14.45 49.12 -7.53
CA VAL A 84 13.37 48.56 -8.35
C VAL A 84 12.29 47.89 -7.49
N ALA A 85 12.69 47.15 -6.46
CA ALA A 85 11.78 46.55 -5.48
C ALA A 85 10.95 47.61 -4.74
N LEU A 86 11.59 48.68 -4.25
CA LEU A 86 10.91 49.78 -3.55
C LEU A 86 9.91 50.49 -4.46
N MET A 87 10.28 50.75 -5.71
CA MET A 87 9.40 51.41 -6.68
C MET A 87 8.13 50.59 -6.94
N TRP A 88 8.22 49.26 -6.99
CA TRP A 88 7.04 48.38 -7.09
C TRP A 88 6.18 48.40 -5.82
N ARG A 89 6.78 48.41 -4.64
CA ARG A 89 6.06 48.50 -3.35
C ARG A 89 5.32 49.83 -3.20
N VAL A 90 5.96 50.94 -3.55
CA VAL A 90 5.33 52.28 -3.56
C VAL A 90 4.13 52.32 -4.52
N ALA A 91 4.26 51.71 -5.71
CA ALA A 91 3.16 51.63 -6.66
C ALA A 91 1.97 50.84 -6.08
N ARG A 92 2.19 49.72 -5.38
CA ARG A 92 1.11 48.95 -4.73
C ARG A 92 0.45 49.70 -3.59
N GLN A 93 1.23 50.41 -2.79
CA GLN A 93 0.72 51.23 -1.69
C GLN A 93 -0.17 52.38 -2.19
N ALA A 94 0.16 52.99 -3.34
CA ALA A 94 -0.67 54.02 -3.96
C ALA A 94 -2.08 53.53 -4.34
N PHE A 95 -2.26 52.22 -4.58
CA PHE A 95 -3.55 51.60 -4.89
C PHE A 95 -4.15 50.81 -3.71
N GLY A 96 -3.58 50.91 -2.50
CA GLY A 96 -4.08 50.19 -1.32
C GLY A 96 -3.96 48.67 -1.42
N ILE A 97 -3.10 48.15 -2.28
CA ILE A 97 -2.82 46.72 -2.41
C ILE A 97 -1.85 46.32 -1.29
N GLN A 98 -2.06 45.14 -0.68
CA GLN A 98 -1.19 44.63 0.39
C GLN A 98 0.29 44.71 0.00
N ASP A 99 1.10 45.31 0.88
CA ASP A 99 2.55 45.38 0.74
C ASP A 99 3.17 43.99 0.95
N VAL A 100 4.03 43.60 0.03
CA VAL A 100 4.76 42.33 0.04
C VAL A 100 6.20 42.65 -0.30
N ASP A 101 7.16 42.13 0.46
CA ASP A 101 8.57 42.32 0.13
C ASP A 101 8.96 41.44 -1.07
N PRO A 102 9.32 42.03 -2.23
CA PRO A 102 9.68 41.25 -3.39
C PRO A 102 11.05 40.56 -3.24
N LEU A 103 11.91 41.03 -2.34
CA LEU A 103 13.24 40.48 -2.07
C LEU A 103 13.25 39.45 -0.93
N ALA A 104 12.14 39.28 -0.22
CA ALA A 104 12.03 38.24 0.78
C ALA A 104 12.24 36.85 0.15
N PRO A 105 12.97 35.92 0.82
CA PRO A 105 13.10 34.55 0.34
C PRO A 105 11.70 33.95 0.16
N PRO A 106 11.49 33.07 -0.84
CA PRO A 106 10.17 32.51 -1.11
C PRO A 106 9.67 31.75 0.13
N SER A 107 8.81 32.39 0.90
CA SER A 107 7.86 31.72 1.79
C SER A 107 6.97 30.84 0.92
N ALA A 108 6.72 29.61 1.34
CA ALA A 108 6.06 28.55 0.57
C ALA A 108 4.56 28.79 0.26
N GLY A 109 4.13 30.04 0.07
CA GLY A 109 2.72 30.45 0.05
C GLY A 109 2.21 31.12 -1.23
N ASP A 110 2.99 31.90 -1.98
CA ASP A 110 2.40 32.78 -3.01
C ASP A 110 3.10 32.66 -4.38
N GLY A 111 2.37 32.07 -5.35
CA GLY A 111 2.77 31.98 -6.74
C GLY A 111 1.59 32.15 -7.69
N ALA A 112 1.51 33.30 -8.36
CA ALA A 112 0.60 33.55 -9.48
C ALA A 112 1.27 33.21 -10.82
N ALA A 113 0.58 32.31 -11.55
CA ALA A 113 0.41 32.17 -12.99
C ALA A 113 1.61 32.26 -13.96
N ALA A 114 2.06 31.10 -14.43
CA ALA A 114 2.36 30.82 -15.85
C ALA A 114 2.07 29.33 -16.16
N THR A 115 1.52 29.09 -17.36
CA THR A 115 1.07 27.86 -18.08
C THR A 115 1.47 26.44 -17.61
N PRO A 116 0.63 25.41 -17.89
CA PRO A 116 0.51 24.20 -17.08
C PRO A 116 1.59 23.16 -17.41
N ALA A 117 2.64 23.12 -16.61
CA ALA A 117 3.37 21.88 -16.36
C ALA A 117 2.79 21.25 -15.09
N VAL A 118 2.50 19.95 -15.18
CA VAL A 118 1.90 19.10 -14.15
C VAL A 118 2.44 19.44 -12.75
N LEU A 119 1.51 19.82 -11.86
CA LEU A 119 1.72 20.11 -10.45
C LEU A 119 2.57 19.04 -9.78
N ALA A 120 3.83 19.34 -9.50
CA ALA A 120 4.54 18.70 -8.40
C ALA A 120 4.16 19.46 -7.14
N SER A 121 3.24 18.87 -6.36
CA SER A 121 2.95 19.24 -4.98
C SER A 121 4.27 19.42 -4.19
N PRO A 122 4.33 20.32 -3.19
CA PRO A 122 5.48 20.39 -2.28
C PRO A 122 5.73 18.98 -1.74
N GLY A 123 6.97 18.50 -1.86
CA GLY A 123 7.34 17.08 -1.83
C GLY A 123 6.71 16.28 -0.69
N ARG A 124 5.49 15.79 -0.92
CA ARG A 124 4.87 14.77 -0.09
C ARG A 124 5.69 13.50 -0.32
N MET A 125 5.92 12.72 0.73
CA MET A 125 6.54 11.42 0.58
C MET A 125 5.71 10.62 -0.43
N LYS A 126 6.35 10.18 -1.51
CA LYS A 126 5.69 9.44 -2.58
C LYS A 126 5.87 7.96 -2.39
N VAL A 127 4.81 7.21 -2.62
CA VAL A 127 4.83 5.74 -2.58
C VAL A 127 4.25 5.21 -3.88
N LYS A 128 4.86 4.15 -4.40
CA LYS A 128 4.38 3.50 -5.63
C LYS A 128 3.11 2.70 -5.34
N ALA A 129 2.07 2.90 -6.15
CA ALA A 129 0.78 2.21 -6.03
C ALA A 129 0.93 0.67 -6.10
N ASN A 130 1.86 0.19 -6.92
CA ASN A 130 2.23 -1.22 -7.09
C ASN A 130 2.48 -1.95 -5.77
N ALA A 131 3.23 -1.30 -4.88
CA ALA A 131 3.62 -1.93 -3.62
C ALA A 131 2.49 -1.96 -2.57
N VAL A 132 1.40 -1.22 -2.80
CA VAL A 132 0.45 -0.87 -1.74
C VAL A 132 -0.97 -1.33 -2.05
N ILE A 133 -1.43 -1.22 -3.31
CA ILE A 133 -2.83 -1.48 -3.65
C ILE A 133 -3.04 -2.36 -4.89
N ASP A 134 -2.21 -2.25 -5.93
CA ASP A 134 -2.49 -2.88 -7.23
C ASP A 134 -1.17 -3.14 -7.96
N GLN A 135 -0.80 -4.42 -8.15
CA GLN A 135 0.49 -4.80 -8.76
C GLN A 135 0.71 -4.27 -10.18
N MET A 136 -0.34 -3.83 -10.86
CA MET A 136 -0.27 -3.31 -12.22
C MET A 136 -0.20 -1.78 -12.28
N ASP A 137 -0.44 -1.09 -11.16
CA ASP A 137 -0.43 0.37 -11.10
C ASP A 137 0.96 0.91 -10.75
N GLU A 138 1.69 1.42 -11.74
CA GLU A 138 3.02 2.00 -11.54
C GLU A 138 2.99 3.46 -11.07
N SER A 139 1.81 4.04 -10.84
CA SER A 139 1.71 5.45 -10.49
C SER A 139 2.26 5.77 -9.09
N GLU A 140 2.80 6.99 -8.96
CA GLU A 140 3.25 7.53 -7.68
C GLU A 140 2.08 8.21 -6.97
N ILE A 141 1.92 7.92 -5.68
CA ILE A 141 0.87 8.49 -4.83
C ILE A 141 1.53 9.29 -3.72
N ASP A 142 0.99 10.47 -3.47
CA ASP A 142 1.36 11.30 -2.34
C ASP A 142 0.73 10.77 -1.05
N ILE A 143 1.53 10.58 0.01
CA ILE A 143 1.01 10.20 1.32
C ILE A 143 0.13 11.32 1.88
N LEU A 144 -0.96 10.92 2.56
CA LEU A 144 -1.89 11.83 3.23
C LEU A 144 -1.25 12.45 4.48
N ASN A 145 -1.61 13.71 4.75
CA ASN A 145 -1.21 14.37 5.99
C ASN A 145 -1.92 13.73 7.19
N GLN A 146 -1.36 13.92 8.39
CA GLN A 146 -1.97 13.38 9.62
C GLN A 146 -3.43 13.85 9.78
N SER A 147 -3.73 15.12 9.49
CA SER A 147 -5.11 15.63 9.55
C SER A 147 -6.05 14.93 8.56
N GLU A 148 -5.59 14.66 7.34
CA GLU A 148 -6.37 13.97 6.31
C GLU A 148 -6.59 12.49 6.66
N LEU A 149 -5.66 11.88 7.41
CA LEU A 149 -5.79 10.53 7.97
C LEU A 149 -6.78 10.51 9.13
N ASP A 150 -6.68 11.46 10.06
CA ASP A 150 -7.60 11.57 11.21
C ASP A 150 -9.04 11.78 10.72
N GLU A 151 -9.26 12.59 9.68
CA GLU A 151 -10.56 12.72 9.01
C GLU A 151 -11.07 11.39 8.42
N ALA A 152 -10.18 10.60 7.82
CA ALA A 152 -10.51 9.28 7.30
C ALA A 152 -10.96 8.32 8.40
N TYR A 153 -10.26 8.29 9.54
CA TYR A 153 -10.66 7.51 10.72
C TYR A 153 -11.98 7.99 11.31
N GLN A 154 -12.17 9.30 11.45
CA GLN A 154 -13.45 9.88 11.90
C GLN A 154 -14.61 9.49 10.98
N ASN A 155 -14.40 9.41 9.67
CA ASN A 155 -15.41 8.93 8.73
C ASN A 155 -15.80 7.48 8.98
N HIS A 156 -14.82 6.62 9.26
CA HIS A 156 -15.06 5.23 9.61
C HIS A 156 -15.86 5.10 10.91
N VAL A 157 -15.45 5.82 11.97
CA VAL A 157 -16.14 5.84 13.26
C VAL A 157 -17.57 6.38 13.12
N ALA A 158 -17.77 7.43 12.33
CA ALA A 158 -19.11 7.97 12.09
C ALA A 158 -20.05 6.97 11.41
N LEU A 159 -19.52 6.05 10.60
CA LEU A 159 -20.30 5.05 9.87
C LEU A 159 -20.54 3.77 10.67
N THR A 160 -19.52 3.30 11.39
CA THR A 160 -19.52 1.98 12.06
C THR A 160 -19.67 2.07 13.59
N GLY A 161 -19.47 3.25 14.16
CA GLY A 161 -19.51 3.51 15.60
C GLY A 161 -18.20 3.24 16.34
N TRP A 162 -17.18 2.67 15.68
CA TRP A 162 -15.89 2.35 16.31
C TRP A 162 -14.74 2.35 15.30
N ASP A 163 -13.50 2.30 15.80
CA ASP A 163 -12.32 2.15 14.95
C ASP A 163 -12.26 0.74 14.32
N PRO A 164 -11.61 0.58 13.15
CA PRO A 164 -11.37 -0.75 12.59
C PRO A 164 -10.57 -1.61 13.58
N PRO A 165 -10.86 -2.92 13.68
CA PRO A 165 -10.01 -3.80 14.47
C PRO A 165 -8.61 -3.87 13.84
N ALA A 166 -7.57 -4.05 14.66
CA ALA A 166 -6.16 -4.02 14.23
C ALA A 166 -5.82 -4.99 13.07
N GLU A 167 -6.58 -6.07 12.93
CA GLU A 167 -6.43 -7.04 11.84
C GLU A 167 -7.03 -6.59 10.50
N ALA A 168 -7.99 -5.66 10.53
CA ALA A 168 -8.64 -5.06 9.37
C ALA A 168 -8.20 -3.61 9.13
N GLU A 169 -7.25 -3.09 9.91
CA GLU A 169 -6.79 -1.71 9.81
C GLU A 169 -5.91 -1.53 8.55
N PRO A 170 -6.30 -0.67 7.60
CA PRO A 170 -5.48 -0.36 6.43
C PRO A 170 -4.31 0.55 6.80
N THR A 171 -3.17 0.39 6.11
CA THR A 171 -2.02 1.28 6.35
C THR A 171 -2.29 2.68 5.78
N PRO A 172 -1.63 3.73 6.30
CA PRO A 172 -1.79 5.10 5.78
C PRO A 172 -1.50 5.21 4.28
N GLU A 173 -0.52 4.44 3.78
CA GLU A 173 -0.22 4.40 2.34
C GLU A 173 -1.38 3.79 1.53
N GLN A 174 -2.05 2.76 2.07
CA GLN A 174 -3.22 2.12 1.42
C GLN A 174 -4.42 3.06 1.35
N ILE A 175 -4.67 3.82 2.42
CA ILE A 175 -5.73 4.83 2.45
C ILE A 175 -5.43 5.93 1.42
N ALA A 176 -4.20 6.43 1.37
CA ALA A 176 -3.76 7.43 0.40
C ALA A 176 -3.93 6.95 -1.05
N ALA A 177 -3.55 5.70 -1.32
CA ALA A 177 -3.67 5.07 -2.63
C ALA A 177 -5.13 4.98 -3.08
N LEU A 178 -6.00 4.45 -2.23
CA LEU A 178 -7.40 4.26 -2.56
C LEU A 178 -8.13 5.61 -2.68
N LYS A 179 -7.81 6.59 -1.83
CA LYS A 179 -8.33 7.96 -1.95
C LYS A 179 -7.95 8.60 -3.28
N THR A 180 -6.68 8.49 -3.67
CA THR A 180 -6.20 9.05 -4.94
C THR A 180 -6.89 8.39 -6.13
N LYS A 181 -7.00 7.06 -6.14
CA LYS A 181 -7.63 6.30 -7.23
C LYS A 181 -9.12 6.63 -7.37
N VAL A 182 -9.87 6.56 -6.27
CA VAL A 182 -11.34 6.64 -6.29
C VAL A 182 -11.85 8.06 -6.24
N VAL A 183 -11.27 8.90 -5.38
CA VAL A 183 -11.79 10.24 -5.09
C VAL A 183 -11.17 11.29 -6.01
N ILE A 184 -9.87 11.22 -6.25
CA ILE A 184 -9.15 12.22 -7.06
C ILE A 184 -9.25 11.87 -8.55
N ARG A 185 -8.95 10.62 -8.94
CA ARG A 185 -8.98 10.19 -10.35
C ARG A 185 -10.37 9.72 -10.82
N GLY A 186 -11.27 9.37 -9.91
CA GLY A 186 -12.62 8.90 -10.25
C GLY A 186 -12.65 7.52 -10.92
N GLU A 187 -11.60 6.71 -10.68
CA GLU A 187 -11.47 5.35 -11.19
C GLU A 187 -12.23 4.34 -10.33
N ALA A 188 -12.39 3.12 -10.85
CA ALA A 188 -12.99 2.03 -10.10
C ALA A 188 -12.22 1.75 -8.80
N PRO A 189 -12.92 1.43 -7.69
CA PRO A 189 -12.32 1.11 -6.41
C PRO A 189 -11.66 -0.27 -6.44
N TYR A 190 -10.74 -0.53 -7.37
CA TYR A 190 -10.03 -1.80 -7.45
C TYR A 190 -8.83 -1.83 -6.50
N ALA A 191 -8.64 -2.97 -5.84
CA ALA A 191 -7.47 -3.28 -5.02
C ALA A 191 -7.14 -4.77 -5.16
N ASP A 192 -5.88 -5.10 -5.44
CA ASP A 192 -5.41 -6.48 -5.55
C ASP A 192 -5.22 -7.09 -4.16
N PHE A 193 -5.94 -8.17 -3.85
CA PHE A 193 -5.87 -8.85 -2.56
C PHE A 193 -4.59 -9.69 -2.36
N SER A 194 -3.72 -9.72 -3.36
CA SER A 194 -2.34 -10.18 -3.23
C SER A 194 -1.45 -9.12 -2.57
N VAL A 195 -1.85 -7.84 -2.61
CA VAL A 195 -1.12 -6.70 -2.04
C VAL A 195 -1.84 -6.11 -0.84
N LEU A 196 -3.15 -5.88 -0.96
CA LEU A 196 -4.01 -5.42 0.12
C LEU A 196 -4.34 -6.60 1.05
N THR A 197 -3.46 -6.81 2.03
CA THR A 197 -3.53 -7.95 2.96
C THR A 197 -3.70 -7.47 4.42
N PRO A 198 -4.30 -8.30 5.29
CA PRO A 198 -4.42 -7.99 6.73
C PRO A 198 -3.04 -7.82 7.37
N TYR A 199 -2.94 -6.97 8.40
CA TYR A 199 -1.67 -6.65 9.08
C TYR A 199 -0.59 -5.99 8.18
N GLY A 200 -0.99 -5.43 7.03
CA GLY A 200 -0.13 -4.62 6.16
C GLY A 200 1.17 -5.31 5.71
N ARG A 201 2.32 -4.65 5.91
CA ARG A 201 3.65 -5.10 5.44
C ARG A 201 4.07 -6.49 5.93
N ARG A 202 3.48 -7.01 7.02
CA ARG A 202 3.85 -8.33 7.58
C ARG A 202 3.35 -9.49 6.71
N MET A 203 2.19 -9.34 6.06
CA MET A 203 1.52 -10.42 5.31
C MET A 203 1.68 -10.32 3.78
N GLN A 204 2.02 -9.14 3.25
CA GLN A 204 2.22 -8.91 1.81
C GLN A 204 3.19 -9.89 1.12
N LYS A 205 4.13 -10.50 1.85
CA LYS A 205 5.15 -11.37 1.26
C LYS A 205 4.69 -12.81 0.97
N GLN A 206 3.47 -13.23 1.34
CA GLN A 206 3.16 -14.67 1.46
C GLN A 206 1.82 -15.19 0.88
N MET A 207 1.02 -14.40 0.16
CA MET A 207 -0.27 -14.90 -0.36
C MET A 207 -0.17 -15.41 -1.81
N LYS A 208 -0.06 -16.73 -1.97
CA LYS A 208 -0.17 -17.42 -3.26
C LYS A 208 -1.26 -18.50 -3.18
N ALA A 209 -2.23 -18.42 -4.08
CA ALA A 209 -3.28 -19.42 -4.24
C ALA A 209 -2.85 -20.47 -5.27
N ARG A 210 -3.12 -21.74 -5.00
CA ARG A 210 -2.84 -22.82 -5.96
C ARG A 210 -4.06 -23.02 -6.87
N SER A 211 -3.89 -22.77 -8.16
CA SER A 211 -4.88 -23.03 -9.20
C SER A 211 -4.52 -24.28 -10.01
N TRP A 212 -5.50 -24.94 -10.61
CA TRP A 212 -5.31 -26.15 -11.41
C TRP A 212 -5.83 -25.91 -12.84
N ILE A 213 -4.96 -26.09 -13.82
CA ILE A 213 -5.31 -25.95 -15.24
C ILE A 213 -5.33 -27.33 -15.88
N LEU A 214 -6.44 -27.66 -16.55
CA LEU A 214 -6.57 -28.88 -17.34
C LEU A 214 -5.78 -28.71 -18.65
N GLN A 215 -4.82 -29.59 -18.89
CA GLN A 215 -4.03 -29.63 -20.10
C GLN A 215 -4.70 -30.48 -21.20
N ALA A 216 -4.25 -30.29 -22.44
CA ALA A 216 -4.77 -31.03 -23.60
C ALA A 216 -4.54 -32.56 -23.51
N ASP A 217 -3.58 -32.99 -22.70
CA ASP A 217 -3.30 -34.41 -22.41
C ASP A 217 -4.21 -35.00 -21.32
N GLY A 218 -5.14 -34.20 -20.78
CA GLY A 218 -6.06 -34.60 -19.71
C GLY A 218 -5.45 -34.55 -18.31
N THR A 219 -4.20 -34.09 -18.16
CA THR A 219 -3.56 -33.92 -16.84
C THR A 219 -3.83 -32.53 -16.26
N PHE A 220 -3.73 -32.41 -14.93
CA PHE A 220 -3.86 -31.12 -14.25
C PHE A 220 -2.47 -30.58 -13.88
N LYS A 221 -2.18 -29.34 -14.31
CA LYS A 221 -0.98 -28.62 -13.86
C LYS A 221 -1.36 -27.63 -12.77
N ALA A 222 -0.66 -27.74 -11.64
CA ALA A 222 -0.73 -26.73 -10.60
C ALA A 222 -0.01 -25.46 -11.06
N LEU A 223 -0.69 -24.32 -10.95
CA LEU A 223 -0.15 -22.99 -11.17
C LEU A 223 -0.36 -22.19 -9.88
N ASP A 224 0.72 -21.62 -9.34
CA ASP A 224 0.61 -20.69 -8.22
C ASP A 224 0.21 -19.32 -8.77
N VAL A 225 -1.00 -18.89 -8.44
CA VAL A 225 -1.58 -17.59 -8.80
C VAL A 225 -1.45 -16.66 -7.59
N PRO A 226 -1.08 -15.39 -7.78
CA PRO A 226 -1.07 -14.42 -6.68
C PRO A 226 -2.49 -14.25 -6.13
N GLY A 227 -2.63 -14.19 -4.80
CA GLY A 227 -3.90 -13.94 -4.13
C GLY A 227 -4.18 -14.85 -2.94
N PRO A 228 -5.31 -14.62 -2.24
CA PRO A 228 -5.67 -15.36 -1.03
C PRO A 228 -5.95 -16.85 -1.32
N PRO A 229 -5.25 -17.80 -0.67
CA PRO A 229 -5.37 -19.23 -0.97
C PRO A 229 -6.69 -19.85 -0.52
N THR A 230 -7.41 -19.21 0.40
CA THR A 230 -8.68 -19.68 0.96
C THR A 230 -9.68 -18.54 1.06
N PHE A 231 -10.97 -18.90 1.17
CA PHE A 231 -12.03 -17.93 1.42
C PHE A 231 -11.81 -17.15 2.72
N ASP A 232 -11.28 -17.77 3.77
CA ASP A 232 -10.97 -17.08 5.03
C ASP A 232 -9.88 -16.02 4.86
N ALA A 233 -8.85 -16.32 4.07
CA ALA A 233 -7.81 -15.34 3.74
C ALA A 233 -8.39 -14.18 2.91
N TRP A 234 -9.28 -14.49 1.96
CA TRP A 234 -9.98 -13.47 1.18
C TRP A 234 -10.89 -12.61 2.06
N LYS A 235 -11.63 -13.21 2.99
CA LYS A 235 -12.48 -12.51 3.95
C LYS A 235 -11.66 -11.55 4.81
N ALA A 236 -10.45 -11.93 5.21
CA ALA A 236 -9.54 -11.05 5.92
C ALA A 236 -9.08 -9.86 5.05
N CYS A 237 -8.67 -10.10 3.80
CA CYS A 237 -8.33 -9.01 2.86
C CYS A 237 -9.53 -8.09 2.57
N PHE A 238 -10.72 -8.68 2.38
CA PHE A 238 -11.95 -7.94 2.12
C PHE A 238 -12.35 -7.06 3.30
N ARG A 239 -12.08 -7.47 4.56
CA ARG A 239 -12.31 -6.62 5.74
C ARG A 239 -11.44 -5.37 5.72
N VAL A 240 -10.16 -5.48 5.34
CA VAL A 240 -9.27 -4.32 5.17
C VAL A 240 -9.78 -3.41 4.06
N TYR A 241 -10.18 -4.00 2.94
CA TYR A 241 -10.77 -3.27 1.82
C TYR A 241 -12.07 -2.54 2.20
N LYS A 242 -12.96 -3.20 2.93
CA LYS A 242 -14.21 -2.61 3.47
C LYS A 242 -13.90 -1.42 4.39
N ALA A 243 -12.98 -1.59 5.33
CA ALA A 243 -12.57 -0.52 6.24
C ALA A 243 -11.98 0.68 5.48
N ALA A 244 -11.11 0.42 4.50
CA ALA A 244 -10.53 1.46 3.65
C ALA A 244 -11.60 2.22 2.87
N LEU A 245 -12.61 1.56 2.29
CA LEU A 245 -13.70 2.23 1.58
C LEU A 245 -14.60 3.07 2.50
N PHE A 246 -14.82 2.62 3.74
CA PHE A 246 -15.61 3.35 4.72
C PHE A 246 -14.94 4.64 5.22
N MET A 247 -13.60 4.69 5.19
CA MET A 247 -12.83 5.90 5.50
C MET A 247 -12.99 7.00 4.44
N LEU A 248 -13.40 6.63 3.21
CA LEU A 248 -13.43 7.53 2.07
C LEU A 248 -14.82 8.14 1.83
N LYS A 249 -14.84 9.43 1.51
CA LYS A 249 -16.01 10.18 1.07
C LYS A 249 -15.68 10.95 -0.21
N HIS A 250 -16.65 11.05 -1.11
CA HIS A 250 -16.56 11.97 -2.24
C HIS A 250 -16.69 13.41 -1.73
N PRO A 251 -15.89 14.36 -2.25
CA PRO A 251 -15.98 15.75 -1.87
C PRO A 251 -17.37 16.27 -2.23
N GLY A 252 -18.03 16.89 -1.26
CA GLY A 252 -19.23 17.68 -1.53
C GLY A 252 -18.87 18.87 -2.40
N LYS A 253 -19.65 19.16 -3.44
CA LYS A 253 -19.48 20.41 -4.18
C LYS A 253 -19.94 21.57 -3.30
N PRO A 254 -19.12 22.61 -3.09
CA PRO A 254 -19.58 23.82 -2.40
C PRO A 254 -20.74 24.44 -3.19
N ALA A 255 -21.67 25.11 -2.49
CA ALA A 255 -22.75 25.86 -3.14
C ALA A 255 -22.13 26.82 -4.16
N SER A 256 -22.38 26.58 -5.45
CA SER A 256 -22.09 27.55 -6.49
C SER A 256 -23.39 28.30 -6.80
N THR A 257 -23.28 29.50 -7.36
CA THR A 257 -24.39 30.40 -7.70
C THR A 257 -25.50 29.74 -8.55
N THR A 258 -25.24 28.54 -9.10
CA THR A 258 -26.14 27.78 -9.99
C THR A 258 -26.54 26.40 -9.44
N SER A 259 -26.01 25.94 -8.30
CA SER A 259 -26.37 24.62 -7.74
C SER A 259 -26.26 24.57 -6.21
N PRO A 260 -27.26 23.95 -5.53
CA PRO A 260 -27.26 23.83 -4.07
C PRO A 260 -26.02 23.06 -3.56
N ALA A 261 -25.57 23.38 -2.34
CA ALA A 261 -24.49 22.65 -1.69
C ALA A 261 -24.84 21.15 -1.61
N VAL A 262 -23.98 20.31 -2.18
CA VAL A 262 -24.16 18.86 -2.11
C VAL A 262 -23.32 18.35 -0.94
N SER A 263 -23.99 17.75 0.06
CA SER A 263 -23.32 17.13 1.20
C SER A 263 -22.31 16.07 0.75
N PRO A 264 -21.18 15.89 1.46
CA PRO A 264 -20.21 14.85 1.13
C PRO A 264 -20.88 13.47 1.18
N LYS A 265 -20.74 12.71 0.10
CA LYS A 265 -21.37 11.39 -0.05
C LYS A 265 -20.35 10.29 0.25
N LEU A 266 -20.81 9.22 0.89
CA LEU A 266 -20.00 8.02 1.07
C LEU A 266 -19.62 7.43 -0.30
N VAL A 267 -18.41 6.91 -0.42
CA VAL A 267 -17.98 6.22 -1.65
C VAL A 267 -18.83 4.98 -1.87
N VAL A 268 -19.03 4.18 -0.81
CA VAL A 268 -19.89 2.99 -0.84
C VAL A 268 -20.74 2.91 0.42
N THR A 269 -22.01 2.53 0.27
CA THR A 269 -22.90 2.25 1.40
C THR A 269 -22.58 0.89 2.05
N PRO A 270 -22.70 0.75 3.38
CA PRO A 270 -22.45 -0.52 4.06
C PRO A 270 -23.27 -1.69 3.50
N ALA A 271 -24.55 -1.45 3.21
CA ALA A 271 -25.46 -2.45 2.67
C ALA A 271 -25.01 -2.99 1.30
N ALA A 272 -24.45 -2.13 0.42
CA ALA A 272 -23.98 -2.55 -0.89
C ALA A 272 -22.75 -3.47 -0.81
N LEU A 273 -21.82 -3.16 0.11
CA LEU A 273 -20.64 -4.01 0.34
C LEU A 273 -21.00 -5.34 1.00
N GLU A 274 -21.96 -5.33 1.91
CA GLU A 274 -22.45 -6.55 2.55
C GLU A 274 -23.20 -7.45 1.57
N GLU A 275 -24.03 -6.89 0.69
CA GLU A 275 -24.70 -7.66 -0.36
C GLU A 275 -23.69 -8.35 -1.30
N TYR A 276 -22.62 -7.65 -1.68
CA TYR A 276 -21.53 -8.22 -2.47
C TYR A 276 -20.77 -9.31 -1.72
N PHE A 277 -20.44 -9.08 -0.45
CA PHE A 277 -19.77 -10.06 0.40
C PHE A 277 -20.59 -11.34 0.57
N GLU A 278 -21.89 -11.21 0.84
CA GLU A 278 -22.82 -12.32 1.01
C GLU A 278 -22.96 -13.14 -0.27
N LEU A 279 -22.94 -12.50 -1.45
CA LEU A 279 -22.89 -13.23 -2.71
C LEU A 279 -21.66 -14.15 -2.74
N VAL A 280 -20.45 -13.61 -2.59
CA VAL A 280 -19.21 -14.41 -2.68
C VAL A 280 -19.19 -15.51 -1.62
N SER A 281 -19.69 -15.23 -0.41
CA SER A 281 -19.84 -16.24 0.64
C SER A 281 -20.75 -17.39 0.19
N LYS A 282 -21.95 -17.08 -0.33
CA LYS A 282 -22.87 -18.10 -0.86
C LYS A 282 -22.25 -18.91 -1.99
N LEU A 283 -21.49 -18.25 -2.89
CA LEU A 283 -20.80 -18.93 -3.97
C LEU A 283 -19.74 -19.93 -3.47
N ASN A 284 -19.01 -19.56 -2.43
CA ASN A 284 -18.02 -20.43 -1.80
C ASN A 284 -18.69 -21.58 -1.03
N ASP A 285 -19.78 -21.32 -0.32
CA ASP A 285 -20.52 -22.33 0.43
C ASP A 285 -21.16 -23.37 -0.51
N GLU A 286 -21.66 -22.95 -1.67
CA GLU A 286 -22.15 -23.84 -2.72
C GLU A 286 -21.04 -24.69 -3.34
N PHE A 287 -19.84 -24.11 -3.52
CA PHE A 287 -18.73 -24.73 -4.25
C PHE A 287 -17.35 -24.49 -3.61
N PRO A 288 -17.07 -25.09 -2.44
CA PRO A 288 -15.83 -24.81 -1.70
C PRO A 288 -14.57 -25.34 -2.42
N GLU A 289 -14.70 -26.43 -3.19
CA GLU A 289 -13.58 -27.07 -3.91
C GLU A 289 -13.04 -26.20 -5.06
N THR A 290 -13.84 -25.25 -5.55
CA THR A 290 -13.51 -24.41 -6.71
C THR A 290 -13.11 -22.98 -6.33
N TRP A 291 -12.67 -22.78 -5.08
CA TRP A 291 -12.25 -21.46 -4.59
C TRP A 291 -11.28 -20.73 -5.53
N HIS A 292 -10.27 -21.43 -6.05
CA HIS A 292 -9.27 -20.87 -6.96
C HIS A 292 -9.85 -20.27 -8.24
N LEU A 293 -10.99 -20.78 -8.74
CA LEU A 293 -11.67 -20.23 -9.90
C LEU A 293 -12.61 -19.08 -9.49
N LEU A 294 -13.30 -19.23 -8.34
CA LEU A 294 -14.13 -18.17 -7.78
C LEU A 294 -13.30 -16.91 -7.51
N LEU A 295 -12.09 -17.08 -6.97
CA LEU A 295 -11.14 -16.00 -6.76
C LEU A 295 -10.81 -15.24 -8.05
N GLN A 296 -10.54 -15.96 -9.15
CA GLN A 296 -10.26 -15.34 -10.44
C GLN A 296 -11.48 -14.60 -11.00
N ALA A 297 -12.67 -15.17 -10.84
CA ALA A 297 -13.92 -14.53 -11.27
C ALA A 297 -14.25 -13.27 -10.46
N GLU A 298 -14.03 -13.32 -9.14
CA GLU A 298 -14.24 -12.21 -8.21
C GLU A 298 -13.29 -11.05 -8.49
N ASP A 299 -12.00 -11.36 -8.67
CA ASP A 299 -10.98 -10.37 -9.01
C ASP A 299 -11.27 -9.69 -10.35
N ARG A 300 -11.61 -10.49 -11.38
CA ARG A 300 -12.03 -9.97 -12.69
C ARG A 300 -13.29 -9.11 -12.61
N CYS A 301 -14.22 -9.44 -11.72
CA CYS A 301 -15.42 -8.63 -11.51
C CYS A 301 -15.05 -7.22 -11.01
N ARG A 302 -14.21 -7.14 -9.98
CA ARG A 302 -13.75 -5.85 -9.42
C ARG A 302 -12.86 -5.08 -10.39
N ALA A 303 -11.97 -5.76 -11.11
CA ALA A 303 -11.01 -5.13 -12.02
C ALA A 303 -11.62 -4.63 -13.33
N GLU A 304 -12.44 -5.46 -14.01
CA GLU A 304 -12.93 -5.18 -15.35
C GLU A 304 -14.42 -4.77 -15.36
N MET A 305 -15.24 -5.45 -14.56
CA MET A 305 -16.69 -5.34 -14.70
C MET A 305 -17.26 -4.11 -14.00
N PHE A 306 -16.66 -3.64 -12.91
CA PHE A 306 -17.15 -2.46 -12.19
C PHE A 306 -17.24 -1.22 -13.08
N GLU A 307 -16.23 -1.00 -13.92
CA GLU A 307 -16.21 0.12 -14.85
C GLU A 307 -17.22 -0.06 -16.00
N ARG A 308 -17.43 -1.30 -16.47
CA ARG A 308 -18.47 -1.63 -17.45
C ARG A 308 -19.86 -1.39 -16.88
N PHE A 309 -20.12 -1.88 -15.68
CA PHE A 309 -21.37 -1.69 -14.96
C PHE A 309 -21.64 -0.22 -14.66
N ARG A 310 -20.61 0.57 -14.31
CA ARG A 310 -20.76 2.03 -14.16
C ARG A 310 -21.30 2.66 -15.45
N ARG A 311 -20.75 2.31 -16.62
CA ARG A 311 -21.20 2.84 -17.92
C ARG A 311 -22.61 2.36 -18.29
N GLU A 312 -22.93 1.11 -18.03
CA GLU A 312 -24.27 0.55 -18.23
C GLU A 312 -25.32 1.27 -17.37
N LEU A 313 -25.05 1.42 -16.07
CA LEU A 313 -25.93 2.12 -15.14
C LEU A 313 -26.05 3.61 -15.44
N THR A 314 -24.98 4.24 -15.91
CA THR A 314 -25.02 5.65 -16.34
C THR A 314 -25.93 5.82 -17.56
N ARG A 315 -25.85 4.91 -18.53
CA ARG A 315 -26.74 4.89 -19.70
C ARG A 315 -28.19 4.60 -19.29
N ALA A 316 -28.41 3.60 -18.45
CA ALA A 316 -29.73 3.24 -17.94
C ALA A 316 -30.37 4.39 -17.15
N ALA A 317 -29.58 5.13 -16.36
CA ALA A 317 -30.04 6.31 -15.63
C ALA A 317 -30.42 7.45 -16.59
N ALA A 318 -29.63 7.69 -17.64
CA ALA A 318 -29.96 8.67 -18.68
C ALA A 318 -31.23 8.32 -19.46
N GLU A 319 -31.48 7.03 -19.67
CA GLU A 319 -32.70 6.52 -20.32
C GLU A 319 -33.90 6.37 -19.37
N GLY A 320 -33.73 6.57 -18.06
CA GLY A 320 -34.76 6.36 -17.04
C GLY A 320 -35.15 4.89 -16.83
N LYS A 321 -34.34 3.93 -17.31
CA LYS A 321 -34.59 2.48 -17.26
C LYS A 321 -33.70 1.79 -16.21
N MET A 322 -33.72 2.30 -14.99
CA MET A 322 -32.92 1.71 -13.92
C MET A 322 -33.46 0.33 -13.50
N PRO A 323 -32.59 -0.67 -13.24
CA PRO A 323 -33.02 -1.93 -12.67
C PRO A 323 -33.80 -1.73 -11.36
N MET A 324 -34.86 -2.52 -11.17
CA MET A 324 -35.75 -2.39 -10.03
C MET A 324 -34.99 -2.55 -8.69
N GLY A 325 -35.28 -1.66 -7.74
CA GLY A 325 -34.68 -1.70 -6.41
C GLY A 325 -33.20 -1.33 -6.35
N LEU A 326 -32.68 -0.62 -7.36
CA LEU A 326 -31.31 -0.13 -7.41
C LEU A 326 -31.27 1.41 -7.34
N THR A 327 -30.55 1.96 -6.36
CA THR A 327 -30.31 3.40 -6.25
C THR A 327 -28.95 3.74 -6.86
N PHE A 328 -28.93 4.45 -7.99
CA PHE A 328 -27.71 4.89 -8.65
C PHE A 328 -27.59 6.41 -8.64
N ASN A 329 -26.42 6.92 -8.25
CA ASN A 329 -26.10 8.34 -8.28
C ASN A 329 -24.85 8.54 -9.13
N GLY A 330 -24.91 9.41 -10.14
CA GLY A 330 -23.76 9.67 -11.01
C GLY A 330 -22.54 10.25 -10.28
N GLU A 331 -22.74 10.95 -9.16
CA GLU A 331 -21.64 11.50 -8.35
C GLU A 331 -21.02 10.49 -7.37
N ALA A 332 -21.77 9.45 -7.00
CA ALA A 332 -21.32 8.38 -6.12
C ALA A 332 -21.80 7.02 -6.69
N PRO A 333 -21.20 6.58 -7.81
CA PRO A 333 -21.75 5.47 -8.61
C PRO A 333 -21.51 4.11 -7.96
N TRP A 334 -20.50 3.98 -7.11
CA TRP A 334 -19.97 2.69 -6.69
C TRP A 334 -20.95 1.88 -5.84
N SER A 335 -21.77 2.52 -5.00
CA SER A 335 -22.82 1.82 -4.23
C SER A 335 -23.79 1.06 -5.14
N GLY A 336 -24.26 1.69 -6.22
CA GLY A 336 -25.14 1.05 -7.20
C GLY A 336 -24.40 -0.01 -8.02
N VAL A 337 -23.13 0.20 -8.34
CA VAL A 337 -22.31 -0.78 -9.07
C VAL A 337 -22.10 -2.05 -8.24
N PHE A 338 -21.81 -1.95 -6.94
CA PHE A 338 -21.66 -3.11 -6.06
C PHE A 338 -22.95 -3.94 -5.97
N GLN A 339 -24.09 -3.28 -5.77
CA GLN A 339 -25.39 -3.96 -5.74
C GLN A 339 -25.72 -4.61 -7.09
N TYR A 340 -25.46 -3.92 -8.20
CA TYR A 340 -25.67 -4.48 -9.53
C TYR A 340 -24.75 -5.67 -9.80
N ALA A 341 -23.47 -5.58 -9.42
CA ALA A 341 -22.52 -6.69 -9.54
C ALA A 341 -22.95 -7.89 -8.69
N ALA A 342 -23.49 -7.67 -7.49
CA ALA A 342 -24.00 -8.72 -6.62
C ALA A 342 -25.23 -9.42 -7.21
N ARG A 343 -26.10 -8.69 -7.91
CA ARG A 343 -27.34 -9.20 -8.51
C ARG A 343 -27.18 -9.74 -9.93
N ASN A 344 -26.03 -9.53 -10.57
CA ASN A 344 -25.80 -9.94 -11.96
C ASN A 344 -25.49 -11.44 -12.08
N GLU A 345 -26.53 -12.28 -12.00
CA GLU A 345 -26.39 -13.73 -12.13
C GLU A 345 -25.77 -14.16 -13.46
N ARG A 346 -26.01 -13.41 -14.53
CA ARG A 346 -25.48 -13.75 -15.86
C ARG A 346 -23.96 -13.76 -15.85
N PHE A 347 -23.35 -12.69 -15.32
CA PHE A 347 -21.89 -12.63 -15.19
C PHE A 347 -21.37 -13.78 -14.34
N TRP A 348 -21.95 -14.02 -13.16
CA TRP A 348 -21.46 -15.07 -12.26
C TRP A 348 -21.66 -16.48 -12.82
N ASN A 349 -22.68 -16.72 -13.63
CA ASN A 349 -22.87 -18.00 -14.32
C ASN A 349 -21.87 -18.20 -15.47
N GLU A 350 -21.55 -17.16 -16.23
CA GLU A 350 -20.56 -17.21 -17.32
C GLU A 350 -19.12 -17.27 -16.79
N ALA A 351 -18.79 -16.47 -15.77
CA ALA A 351 -17.48 -16.41 -15.14
C ALA A 351 -17.20 -17.62 -14.24
N CYS A 352 -18.24 -18.29 -13.76
CA CYS A 352 -18.13 -19.53 -12.99
C CYS A 352 -18.77 -20.74 -13.72
N PRO A 353 -18.17 -21.25 -14.83
CA PRO A 353 -18.78 -22.32 -15.64
C PRO A 353 -19.11 -23.61 -14.88
N TRP A 354 -18.44 -23.86 -13.74
CA TRP A 354 -18.73 -25.01 -12.88
C TRP A 354 -20.13 -24.95 -12.24
N LYS A 355 -20.74 -23.77 -12.10
CA LYS A 355 -22.17 -23.65 -11.75
C LYS A 355 -23.06 -24.34 -12.77
N GLY A 356 -22.75 -24.17 -14.06
CA GLY A 356 -23.41 -24.88 -15.16
C GLY A 356 -23.10 -26.38 -15.14
N LEU A 357 -21.81 -26.73 -15.00
CA LEU A 357 -21.35 -28.12 -15.02
C LEU A 357 -21.96 -28.97 -13.90
N LYS A 358 -22.02 -28.46 -12.66
CA LYS A 358 -22.64 -29.15 -11.52
C LYS A 358 -24.16 -29.08 -11.54
N ARG A 359 -24.80 -28.07 -12.14
CA ARG A 359 -26.26 -28.06 -12.38
C ARG A 359 -26.66 -29.16 -13.36
N LEU A 360 -25.88 -29.38 -14.42
CA LEU A 360 -25.99 -30.54 -15.33
C LEU A 360 -25.70 -31.87 -14.61
N GLN A 361 -24.69 -31.91 -13.74
CA GLN A 361 -24.34 -33.12 -12.97
C GLN A 361 -25.33 -33.42 -11.84
N CYS A 362 -26.05 -32.43 -11.30
CA CYS A 362 -27.10 -32.61 -10.29
C CYS A 362 -28.45 -32.95 -10.93
N GLN A 363 -28.76 -32.40 -12.12
CA GLN A 363 -29.91 -32.85 -12.91
C GLN A 363 -29.75 -34.33 -13.34
N SER A 364 -28.53 -34.78 -13.65
CA SER A 364 -28.29 -36.22 -13.90
C SER A 364 -28.32 -37.07 -12.62
N LYS A 365 -28.04 -36.50 -11.44
CA LYS A 365 -28.14 -37.19 -10.14
C LYS A 365 -29.56 -37.36 -9.62
N HIS A 366 -30.55 -36.61 -10.12
CA HIS A 366 -31.97 -36.91 -9.84
C HIS A 366 -32.49 -38.14 -10.60
N SER A 367 -31.76 -38.66 -11.59
CA SER A 367 -32.13 -39.89 -12.31
C SER A 367 -31.44 -41.16 -11.76
N ARG A 368 -30.31 -41.07 -11.05
CA ARG A 368 -29.63 -42.27 -10.52
C ARG A 368 -28.96 -42.03 -9.18
N ARG A 369 -29.75 -42.14 -8.11
CA ARG A 369 -29.21 -42.49 -6.79
C ARG A 369 -28.99 -44.01 -6.75
N SER A 370 -27.91 -44.47 -7.38
CA SER A 370 -27.38 -45.81 -7.12
C SER A 370 -26.02 -45.67 -6.43
N LYS A 371 -25.95 -46.18 -5.20
CA LYS A 371 -24.72 -46.30 -4.42
C LYS A 371 -23.82 -47.30 -5.14
N ASN A 372 -22.77 -46.82 -5.81
CA ASN A 372 -21.50 -47.52 -6.04
C ASN A 372 -20.63 -46.70 -7.00
N LEU A 373 -19.69 -45.93 -6.45
CA LEU A 373 -18.68 -45.21 -7.22
C LEU A 373 -17.31 -45.39 -6.55
N GLU A 374 -16.94 -46.66 -6.30
CA GLU A 374 -15.58 -47.03 -5.90
C GLU A 374 -14.86 -47.90 -6.96
N ASN A 375 -15.48 -48.30 -8.07
CA ASN A 375 -14.88 -49.29 -8.98
C ASN A 375 -14.83 -48.93 -10.48
N VAL A 376 -14.79 -47.64 -10.85
CA VAL A 376 -14.72 -47.25 -12.28
C VAL A 376 -13.30 -47.28 -12.85
N SER A 377 -12.26 -47.16 -12.01
CA SER A 377 -10.85 -47.19 -12.45
C SER A 377 -10.32 -48.59 -12.76
N ALA A 378 -10.92 -49.65 -12.21
CA ALA A 378 -10.48 -51.03 -12.44
C ALA A 378 -11.08 -51.67 -13.72
N ALA A 379 -12.20 -51.12 -14.24
CA ALA A 379 -12.91 -51.70 -15.38
C ALA A 379 -12.33 -51.26 -16.74
N LEU A 380 -11.68 -50.10 -16.82
CA LEU A 380 -11.11 -49.58 -18.07
C LEU A 380 -9.71 -50.16 -18.41
N ALA A 381 -9.09 -50.88 -17.48
CA ALA A 381 -7.77 -51.50 -17.67
C ALA A 381 -7.82 -52.92 -18.28
N LYS A 382 -9.01 -53.42 -18.66
CA LYS A 382 -9.22 -54.79 -19.16
C LYS A 382 -9.70 -54.87 -20.62
N THR A 383 -9.52 -53.84 -21.42
CA THR A 383 -9.75 -53.89 -22.87
C THR A 383 -8.47 -54.33 -23.60
N PRO A 384 -8.41 -55.51 -24.24
CA PRO A 384 -7.26 -55.92 -25.02
C PRO A 384 -7.25 -55.18 -26.36
N GLY A 385 -6.15 -54.48 -26.70
CA GLY A 385 -5.92 -53.99 -28.07
C GLY A 385 -5.35 -52.58 -28.28
N VAL A 386 -4.99 -51.82 -27.24
CA VAL A 386 -4.44 -50.47 -27.41
C VAL A 386 -2.91 -50.47 -27.17
N PRO A 387 -2.07 -50.12 -28.18
CA PRO A 387 -0.63 -50.02 -27.96
C PRO A 387 -0.32 -48.79 -27.10
N SER A 388 0.35 -49.01 -25.96
CA SER A 388 0.77 -47.95 -25.04
C SER A 388 2.13 -47.34 -25.45
N PRO A 389 2.33 -46.02 -25.25
CA PRO A 389 3.54 -45.30 -25.66
C PRO A 389 4.83 -45.77 -24.95
N PRO A 390 6.02 -45.54 -25.55
CA PRO A 390 7.29 -46.06 -25.06
C PRO A 390 7.62 -45.52 -23.66
N GLY A 391 7.71 -46.45 -22.68
CA GLY A 391 8.01 -46.14 -21.28
C GLY A 391 6.99 -46.64 -20.26
N GLN A 392 5.83 -47.16 -20.70
CA GLN A 392 4.81 -47.77 -19.83
C GLN A 392 4.65 -49.28 -20.12
N GLY A 393 5.75 -50.03 -20.09
CA GLY A 393 5.66 -51.48 -20.10
C GLY A 393 4.96 -51.98 -18.83
N THR A 394 3.94 -52.84 -18.98
CA THR A 394 3.24 -53.53 -17.89
C THR A 394 4.03 -54.73 -17.35
N SER A 395 5.29 -54.90 -17.76
CA SER A 395 6.12 -56.02 -17.32
C SER A 395 6.54 -55.86 -15.86
N LYS A 396 6.62 -56.98 -15.13
CA LYS A 396 7.05 -57.02 -13.72
C LYS A 396 8.40 -56.33 -13.49
N PHE A 397 9.27 -56.30 -14.51
CA PHE A 397 10.56 -55.61 -14.47
C PHE A 397 10.41 -54.08 -14.55
N ALA A 398 9.49 -53.55 -15.37
CA ALA A 398 9.23 -52.12 -15.47
C ALA A 398 8.58 -51.57 -14.19
N GLU A 399 7.68 -52.35 -13.57
CA GLU A 399 7.05 -52.01 -12.30
C GLU A 399 8.07 -51.99 -11.14
N LYS A 400 8.97 -52.98 -11.10
CA LYS A 400 10.09 -53.01 -10.14
C LYS A 400 11.03 -51.80 -10.29
N ARG A 401 11.28 -51.36 -11.52
CA ARG A 401 12.12 -50.17 -11.82
C ARG A 401 11.44 -48.86 -11.37
N ARG A 402 10.12 -48.75 -11.55
CA ARG A 402 9.32 -47.62 -11.04
C ARG A 402 9.32 -47.56 -9.52
N ARG A 403 9.11 -48.70 -8.84
CA ARG A 403 9.13 -48.76 -7.37
C ARG A 403 10.49 -48.34 -6.81
N LYS A 404 11.58 -48.82 -7.42
CA LYS A 404 12.94 -48.45 -7.04
C LYS A 404 13.23 -46.95 -7.27
N ARG A 405 12.67 -46.36 -8.33
CA ARG A 405 12.80 -44.92 -8.60
C ARG A 405 12.02 -44.09 -7.57
N GLN A 406 10.79 -44.49 -7.24
CA GLN A 406 9.99 -43.83 -6.21
C GLN A 406 10.59 -43.96 -4.81
N GLU A 407 11.18 -45.11 -4.48
CA GLU A 407 11.93 -45.31 -3.23
C GLU A 407 13.18 -44.42 -3.18
N ALA A 408 13.91 -44.27 -4.30
CA ALA A 408 15.06 -43.36 -4.38
C ALA A 408 14.66 -41.89 -4.27
N GLU A 409 13.55 -41.50 -4.89
CA GLU A 409 13.02 -40.13 -4.86
C GLU A 409 12.51 -39.77 -3.45
N ARG A 410 11.83 -40.70 -2.77
CA ARG A 410 11.47 -40.55 -1.34
C ARG A 410 12.69 -40.46 -0.44
N ALA A 411 13.72 -41.26 -0.68
CA ALA A 411 14.97 -41.21 0.09
C ALA A 411 15.72 -39.88 -0.10
N GLN A 412 15.72 -39.33 -1.33
CA GLN A 412 16.27 -38.00 -1.61
C GLN A 412 15.45 -36.89 -0.95
N GLU A 413 14.12 -36.98 -0.96
CA GLU A 413 13.23 -36.02 -0.31
C GLU A 413 13.37 -36.08 1.22
N GLU A 414 13.61 -37.26 1.79
CA GLU A 414 13.89 -37.45 3.21
C GLU A 414 15.28 -36.92 3.61
N GLN A 415 16.30 -37.08 2.76
CA GLN A 415 17.61 -36.43 2.94
C GLN A 415 17.52 -34.89 2.84
N ALA A 416 16.73 -34.37 1.89
CA ALA A 416 16.49 -32.93 1.76
C ALA A 416 15.73 -32.36 2.97
N LYS A 417 14.79 -33.11 3.55
CA LYS A 417 14.14 -32.76 4.82
C LYS A 417 15.12 -32.78 6.00
N LYS A 418 16.03 -33.76 6.07
CA LYS A 418 17.08 -33.80 7.10
C LYS A 418 18.08 -32.64 6.98
N GLN A 419 18.38 -32.17 5.76
CA GLN A 419 19.19 -30.96 5.53
C GLN A 419 18.44 -29.65 5.88
N ARG A 420 17.10 -29.62 5.81
CA ARG A 420 16.27 -28.45 6.18
C ARG A 420 16.03 -28.25 7.67
N VAL A 421 16.44 -29.20 8.53
CA VAL A 421 16.38 -29.09 10.00
C VAL A 421 17.71 -28.62 10.60
N GLN A 422 18.60 -28.00 9.83
CA GLN A 422 19.61 -27.13 10.41
C GLN A 422 18.99 -25.75 10.68
N PRO A 423 18.81 -25.34 11.94
CA PRO A 423 18.38 -23.98 12.23
C PRO A 423 19.53 -23.04 11.85
N ASN A 424 19.28 -22.23 10.83
CA ASN A 424 20.10 -21.08 10.50
C ASN A 424 19.96 -20.07 11.65
N ALA A 425 20.80 -20.23 12.68
CA ALA A 425 20.92 -19.32 13.79
C ALA A 425 22.38 -18.88 13.89
N SER A 426 22.70 -17.77 13.21
CA SER A 426 23.83 -16.92 13.51
C SER A 426 23.67 -16.33 14.92
N LYS A 427 23.86 -17.17 15.95
CA LYS A 427 24.07 -16.77 17.34
C LYS A 427 25.39 -17.39 17.75
N LEU A 428 26.39 -16.55 18.04
CA LEU A 428 27.70 -17.02 18.53
C LEU A 428 27.50 -17.97 19.72
N HIS A 429 28.05 -19.17 19.59
CA HIS A 429 28.23 -20.14 20.66
C HIS A 429 29.72 -20.10 21.08
N PRO A 430 30.06 -20.31 22.36
CA PRO A 430 29.21 -20.74 23.46
C PRO A 430 28.43 -19.59 24.14
N LYS A 431 27.15 -19.81 24.43
CA LYS A 431 26.31 -18.85 25.17
C LYS A 431 26.57 -18.94 26.66
N LYS A 432 26.80 -17.79 27.30
CA LYS A 432 26.93 -17.65 28.75
C LYS A 432 25.70 -16.99 29.36
N SER A 433 25.35 -17.38 30.58
CA SER A 433 24.44 -16.65 31.48
C SER A 433 25.15 -16.46 32.81
N GLY A 434 25.60 -15.23 33.06
CA GLY A 434 26.57 -14.93 34.12
C GLY A 434 27.90 -15.64 33.89
N ASP A 435 28.45 -16.24 34.94
CA ASP A 435 29.71 -17.00 34.90
C ASP A 435 29.55 -18.45 34.39
N MET A 436 28.34 -18.85 33.98
CA MET A 436 28.04 -20.21 33.55
C MET A 436 27.73 -20.27 32.05
N TYR A 437 28.32 -21.25 31.37
CA TYR A 437 27.97 -21.65 30.02
C TYR A 437 26.63 -22.42 30.01
N ILE A 438 25.79 -22.10 29.03
CA ILE A 438 24.51 -22.80 28.75
C ILE A 438 24.69 -23.77 27.58
N THR A 439 25.53 -23.42 26.60
CA THR A 439 25.78 -24.25 25.41
C THR A 439 27.28 -24.47 25.20
N THR A 440 27.64 -25.61 24.64
CA THR A 440 29.01 -25.90 24.17
C THR A 440 29.40 -25.02 22.98
N ALA A 441 30.68 -25.06 22.57
CA ALA A 441 31.15 -24.39 21.35
C ALA A 441 30.44 -24.90 20.08
N GLU A 442 29.99 -26.16 20.10
CA GLU A 442 29.24 -26.82 19.02
C GLU A 442 27.73 -26.50 19.06
N GLY A 443 27.28 -25.69 20.03
CA GLY A 443 25.88 -25.28 20.16
C GLY A 443 24.96 -26.26 20.87
N ILE A 444 25.51 -27.34 21.46
CA ILE A 444 24.75 -28.34 22.22
C ILE A 444 24.46 -27.82 23.64
N GLU A 445 23.24 -27.99 24.14
CA GLU A 445 22.87 -27.62 25.52
C GLU A 445 23.59 -28.49 26.55
N ILE A 446 24.06 -27.89 27.65
CA ILE A 446 24.74 -28.61 28.73
C ILE A 446 23.71 -29.32 29.63
N CYS A 447 24.00 -30.56 30.03
CA CYS A 447 23.14 -31.34 30.91
C CYS A 447 23.24 -30.85 32.37
N PHE A 448 22.18 -30.18 32.86
CA PHE A 448 22.13 -29.66 34.23
C PHE A 448 22.18 -30.75 35.31
N LEU A 449 21.74 -31.98 35.02
CA LEU A 449 21.79 -33.10 35.98
C LEU A 449 23.22 -33.58 36.20
N PHE A 450 24.01 -33.65 35.13
CA PHE A 450 25.44 -33.93 35.19
C PHE A 450 26.19 -32.77 35.87
N SER A 451 25.91 -31.53 35.47
CA SER A 451 26.60 -30.35 36.01
C SER A 451 26.38 -30.15 37.52
N ARG A 452 25.20 -30.51 38.05
CA ARG A 452 24.86 -30.42 39.48
C ARG A 452 25.49 -31.51 40.38
N GLY A 453 26.22 -32.47 39.83
CA GLY A 453 27.20 -33.23 40.60
C GLY A 453 26.69 -34.43 41.41
N ARG A 454 25.70 -35.19 40.92
CA ARG A 454 25.52 -36.56 41.40
C ARG A 454 26.21 -37.51 40.42
N LEU A 455 27.28 -38.17 40.87
CA LEU A 455 27.94 -39.26 40.13
C LEU A 455 26.87 -40.29 39.72
N GLY A 456 26.72 -40.53 38.42
CA GLY A 456 25.71 -41.44 37.86
C GLY A 456 24.29 -40.90 37.67
N ALA A 457 24.03 -39.60 37.88
CA ALA A 457 22.67 -39.05 37.75
C ALA A 457 22.14 -38.94 36.31
N CYS A 458 23.01 -39.05 35.31
CA CYS A 458 22.60 -39.14 33.91
C CYS A 458 23.42 -40.26 33.23
N PRO A 459 22.76 -41.24 32.56
CA PRO A 459 23.46 -42.25 31.79
C PRO A 459 24.15 -41.61 30.57
N GLU A 460 25.29 -42.16 30.15
CA GLU A 460 25.94 -41.84 28.88
C GLU A 460 25.53 -42.89 27.84
N PRO A 461 24.91 -42.51 26.71
CA PRO A 461 24.58 -41.15 26.24
C PRO A 461 23.37 -40.52 26.97
N CYS A 462 23.42 -39.20 27.16
CA CYS A 462 22.34 -38.45 27.81
C CYS A 462 21.00 -38.67 27.10
N LYS A 463 19.97 -39.08 27.83
CA LYS A 463 18.61 -39.35 27.30
C LYS A 463 18.01 -38.16 26.54
N ASN A 464 18.42 -36.93 26.86
CA ASN A 464 17.95 -35.69 26.22
C ASN A 464 18.95 -35.12 25.19
N CYS A 465 19.95 -35.89 24.76
CA CYS A 465 20.98 -35.46 23.81
C CYS A 465 21.74 -34.19 24.24
N ARG A 466 21.96 -34.01 25.55
CA ARG A 466 22.70 -32.88 26.13
C ARG A 466 24.14 -33.25 26.45
N ALA A 467 25.05 -32.27 26.41
CA ALA A 467 26.47 -32.48 26.64
C ALA A 467 26.80 -32.63 28.14
N HIS A 468 27.60 -33.64 28.49
CA HIS A 468 28.15 -33.87 29.84
C HIS A 468 29.46 -33.10 29.99
N VAL A 469 29.35 -31.78 30.13
CA VAL A 469 30.52 -30.90 30.33
C VAL A 469 30.27 -29.92 31.47
N CYS A 470 31.35 -29.40 32.05
CA CYS A 470 31.32 -28.41 33.11
C CYS A 470 30.76 -27.08 32.60
N GLN A 471 29.88 -26.44 33.38
CA GLN A 471 29.31 -25.14 33.04
C GLN A 471 30.29 -23.98 33.23
N PHE A 472 31.43 -24.16 33.90
CA PHE A 472 32.39 -23.07 34.12
C PHE A 472 33.53 -23.06 33.11
N CYS A 473 34.01 -24.24 32.69
CA CYS A 473 35.18 -24.35 31.82
C CYS A 473 34.98 -25.25 30.59
N LEU A 474 33.78 -25.82 30.39
CA LEU A 474 33.46 -26.77 29.31
C LEU A 474 34.29 -28.07 29.32
N GLY A 475 35.03 -28.35 30.40
CA GLY A 475 35.79 -29.60 30.56
C GLY A 475 34.91 -30.82 30.88
N ALA A 476 35.44 -32.03 30.67
CA ALA A 476 34.77 -33.30 30.92
C ALA A 476 34.75 -33.68 32.43
N HIS A 477 34.13 -32.83 33.24
CA HIS A 477 33.90 -33.05 34.67
C HIS A 477 32.64 -32.31 35.12
N ALA A 478 32.07 -32.69 36.26
CA ALA A 478 30.93 -32.00 36.84
C ALA A 478 31.36 -30.70 37.55
N ASN A 479 30.45 -29.74 37.73
CA ASN A 479 30.80 -28.39 38.23
C ASN A 479 31.53 -28.39 39.58
N PHE A 480 31.26 -29.38 40.45
CA PHE A 480 31.89 -29.49 41.77
C PHE A 480 33.38 -29.85 41.72
N GLN A 481 33.85 -30.42 40.61
CA GLN A 481 35.26 -30.78 40.40
C GLN A 481 36.01 -29.68 39.63
N CYS A 482 35.35 -28.56 39.34
CA CYS A 482 35.93 -27.48 38.55
C CYS A 482 36.75 -26.53 39.42
N THR A 483 38.01 -26.35 39.04
CA THR A 483 38.93 -25.38 39.68
C THR A 483 38.60 -23.92 39.35
N GLN A 484 37.75 -23.67 38.35
CA GLN A 484 37.34 -22.33 37.90
C GLN A 484 35.95 -21.91 38.45
N ALA A 485 35.35 -22.69 39.35
CA ALA A 485 34.07 -22.32 39.95
C ALA A 485 34.26 -21.13 40.92
N PRO A 486 33.37 -20.10 40.90
CA PRO A 486 33.45 -18.99 41.84
C PRO A 486 33.26 -19.49 43.27
N SER A 487 34.20 -19.17 44.17
CA SER A 487 34.14 -19.56 45.58
C SER A 487 32.89 -18.98 46.23
N LYS A 488 31.97 -19.81 46.71
CA LYS A 488 30.81 -19.34 47.48
C LYS A 488 31.29 -18.75 48.81
N THR A 489 31.26 -17.42 48.92
CA THR A 489 31.20 -16.75 50.22
C THR A 489 29.88 -17.11 50.91
N THR A 490 30.02 -17.50 52.16
CA THR A 490 28.99 -17.92 53.10
C THR A 490 28.01 -16.79 53.41
N GLY A 491 26.71 -17.01 53.16
CA GLY A 491 25.64 -16.10 53.54
C GLY A 491 24.55 -16.82 54.35
N LYS A 492 24.72 -16.83 55.67
CA LYS A 492 23.67 -17.15 56.66
C LYS A 492 22.50 -16.17 56.50
N GLY A 493 21.28 -16.67 56.40
CA GLY A 493 20.05 -15.88 56.46
C GLY A 493 18.90 -16.73 56.97
N GLY A 494 18.69 -16.71 58.28
CA GLY A 494 17.55 -17.34 58.94
C GLY A 494 16.30 -16.46 58.96
N GLY A 495 15.16 -17.10 59.17
CA GLY A 495 13.84 -16.50 59.40
C GLY A 495 12.87 -16.82 58.26
N LYS A 496 11.64 -17.27 58.48
CA LYS A 496 10.84 -17.46 59.71
C LYS A 496 9.68 -18.40 59.32
N VAL A 497 9.34 -19.29 60.24
CA VAL A 497 8.11 -20.08 60.25
C VAL A 497 6.92 -19.12 60.45
N SER A 498 5.83 -19.29 59.69
CA SER A 498 4.51 -18.86 60.12
C SER A 498 3.45 -19.85 59.63
N ALA A 499 2.56 -20.18 60.56
CA ALA A 499 1.63 -21.29 60.53
C ALA A 499 0.45 -21.11 59.57
N LYS A 500 0.01 -22.22 58.98
CA LYS A 500 -1.31 -22.80 59.25
C LYS A 500 -1.29 -24.30 58.96
#